data_AF-A0A6P0DSK1-F1
#
_entry.id   AF-A0A6P0DSK1-F1
#
_cell.length_a   1.000
_cell.length_b   1.000
_cell.length_c   1.000
_cell.angle_alpha   90.00
_cell.angle_beta   90.00
_cell.angle_gamma   90.00
#
_symmetry.space_group_name_H-M   'P 1'
#
loop_
_entity.id
_entity.type
_entity.pdbx_description
1 polymer ?
#
loop_
_entity_poly.entity_id
_entity_poly.type
_entity_poly.pdbx_seq_one_letter_code
_entity_poly.pdbx_strand_id
1 'polypeptide(L)'
;KQADNDSLRKAAFEALDKKQDGESSTWNNEGLRNSTRIEAQLTPDATSKSGDRTCRQMHVVLSAKGQSMNLNPQFCREGAGNWVMQKKH
;
A
#
# COMPACT_ATOMS: atom_id res chain seq x y z
N LYS A 1 -2.41 -16.64 -0.64
CA LYS A 1 -2.53 -15.74 -1.82
C LYS A 1 -3.64 -14.72 -1.65
N GLN A 2 -4.93 -15.09 -1.61
CA GLN A 2 -6.00 -14.11 -1.35
C GLN A 2 -5.86 -13.44 0.03
N ALA A 3 -5.60 -14.23 1.07
CA ALA A 3 -5.36 -13.70 2.43
C ALA A 3 -4.18 -12.71 2.48
N ASP A 4 -3.08 -13.00 1.78
CA ASP A 4 -1.94 -12.10 1.65
C ASP A 4 -2.33 -10.78 0.97
N ASN A 5 -3.06 -10.85 -0.14
CA ASN A 5 -3.53 -9.67 -0.86
C ASN A 5 -4.45 -8.79 0.01
N ASP A 6 -5.38 -9.41 0.75
CA ASP A 6 -6.31 -8.70 1.61
C ASP A 6 -5.60 -8.06 2.81
N SER A 7 -4.66 -8.79 3.43
CA SER A 7 -3.85 -8.30 4.54
C SER A 7 -2.92 -7.16 4.11
N LEU A 8 -2.23 -7.31 2.97
CA LEU A 8 -1.37 -6.28 2.40
C LEU A 8 -2.17 -5.04 2.02
N ARG A 9 -3.36 -5.20 1.43
CA ARG A 9 -4.24 -4.07 1.09
C ARG A 9 -4.69 -3.31 2.34
N LYS A 10 -5.01 -4.02 3.43
CA LYS A 10 -5.32 -3.39 4.71
C LYS A 10 -4.13 -2.59 5.25
N ALA A 11 -2.93 -3.16 5.22
CA ALA A 11 -1.71 -2.48 5.66
C ALA A 11 -1.41 -1.22 4.80
N ALA A 12 -1.62 -1.31 3.49
CA ALA A 12 -1.52 -0.17 2.59
C ALA A 12 -2.49 0.94 2.95
N PHE A 13 -3.75 0.62 3.22
CA PHE A 13 -4.76 1.62 3.61
C PHE A 13 -4.42 2.27 4.96
N GLU A 14 -3.93 1.49 5.91
CA GLU A 14 -3.45 2.02 7.18
C GLU A 14 -2.25 2.96 7.00
N ALA A 15 -1.31 2.62 6.12
CA ALA A 15 -0.20 3.51 5.77
C ALA A 15 -0.69 4.82 5.14
N LEU A 16 -1.65 4.73 4.20
CA LEU A 16 -2.27 5.90 3.57
C LEU A 16 -3.04 6.80 4.55
N ASP A 17 -3.52 6.27 5.68
CA ASP A 17 -4.19 7.07 6.71
C ASP A 17 -3.22 7.67 7.74
N LYS A 18 -2.18 6.92 8.12
CA LYS A 18 -1.36 7.24 9.29
C LYS A 18 0.02 7.79 8.97
N LYS A 19 0.57 7.46 7.81
CA LYS A 19 1.96 7.80 7.44
C LYS A 19 2.01 9.10 6.67
N GLN A 20 2.98 9.93 6.99
CA GLN A 20 3.28 11.14 6.20
C GLN A 20 3.93 10.75 4.86
N ASP A 21 3.95 11.68 3.91
CA ASP A 21 4.72 11.47 2.67
C ASP A 21 6.21 11.33 3.03
N GLY A 22 6.86 10.28 2.49
CA GLY A 22 8.23 9.88 2.81
C GLY A 22 8.37 8.94 4.01
N GLU A 23 7.32 8.75 4.82
CA GLU A 23 7.37 7.84 5.97
C GLU A 23 7.01 6.40 5.57
N SER A 24 7.86 5.45 5.98
CA SER A 24 7.69 4.04 5.60
C SER A 24 7.04 3.21 6.69
N SER A 25 6.31 2.18 6.28
CA SER A 25 5.85 1.08 7.14
C SER A 25 6.21 -0.26 6.52
N THR A 26 6.38 -1.27 7.37
CA THR A 26 6.70 -2.63 6.92
C THR A 26 5.50 -3.53 7.18
N TRP A 27 5.20 -4.39 6.22
CA TRP A 27 4.24 -5.47 6.34
C TRP A 27 4.90 -6.79 5.96
N ASN A 28 4.46 -7.89 6.55
CA ASN A 28 4.81 -9.23 6.11
C ASN A 28 3.61 -10.17 6.25
N ASN A 29 3.67 -11.34 5.61
CA ASN A 29 2.59 -12.33 5.65
C ASN A 29 2.74 -13.37 6.78
N GLU A 30 3.50 -13.07 7.84
CA GLU A 30 3.60 -13.97 9.00
C GLU A 30 2.21 -14.25 9.59
N GLY A 31 1.96 -15.50 9.98
CA GLY A 31 0.67 -15.93 10.51
C GLY A 31 -0.40 -16.25 9.45
N LEU A 32 -0.21 -15.92 8.17
CA LEU A 32 -1.20 -16.18 7.10
C LEU A 32 -1.11 -17.58 6.45
N ARG A 33 -0.48 -18.56 7.13
CA ARG A 33 -0.30 -19.96 6.68
C ARG A 33 0.18 -20.08 5.22
N ASN A 34 1.06 -19.19 4.76
CA ASN A 34 1.62 -19.23 3.42
C ASN A 34 3.08 -19.70 3.47
N SER A 35 3.51 -20.52 2.50
CA SER A 35 4.83 -21.18 2.53
C SER A 35 5.99 -20.26 2.13
N THR A 36 5.69 -19.16 1.42
CA THR A 36 6.68 -18.17 1.01
C THR A 36 6.50 -16.92 1.86
N ARG A 37 7.55 -16.53 2.59
CA ARG A 37 7.62 -15.23 3.26
C ARG A 37 7.62 -14.13 2.21
N ILE A 38 6.70 -13.18 2.38
CA ILE A 38 6.63 -11.96 1.59
C ILE A 38 6.75 -10.80 2.57
N GLU A 39 7.59 -9.84 2.23
CA GLU A 39 7.73 -8.58 2.94
C GLU A 39 7.37 -7.43 1.99
N ALA A 40 6.74 -6.39 2.52
CA ALA A 40 6.43 -5.18 1.80
C ALA A 40 6.90 -3.96 2.59
N GLN A 41 7.64 -3.06 1.96
CA GLN A 41 7.84 -1.70 2.45
C GLN A 41 6.83 -0.80 1.75
N LEU A 42 6.06 -0.05 2.53
CA LEU A 42 4.95 0.80 2.07
C LEU A 42 5.27 2.24 2.46
N THR A 43 5.46 3.09 1.45
CA THR A 43 5.85 4.49 1.62
C THR A 43 4.93 5.35 0.77
N PRO A 44 3.96 6.08 1.37
CA PRO A 44 3.32 7.18 0.66
C PRO A 44 4.38 8.19 0.23
N ASP A 45 4.43 8.57 -1.04
CA ASP A 45 5.49 9.42 -1.60
C ASP A 45 4.97 10.80 -2.02
N ALA A 46 3.71 10.90 -2.45
CA ALA A 46 3.09 12.17 -2.80
C ALA A 46 1.59 12.20 -2.50
N THR A 47 1.11 13.33 -1.97
CA THR A 47 -0.32 13.59 -1.73
C THR A 47 -0.82 14.77 -2.57
N SER A 48 -1.94 14.58 -3.26
CA SER A 48 -2.68 15.64 -3.96
C SER A 48 -4.11 15.74 -3.44
N LYS A 49 -4.62 16.97 -3.37
CA LYS A 49 -6.00 17.28 -2.92
C LYS A 49 -6.70 18.13 -3.96
N SER A 50 -7.95 17.80 -4.27
CA SER A 50 -8.81 18.55 -5.19
C SER A 50 -10.24 18.52 -4.66
N GLY A 51 -10.69 19.63 -4.06
CA GLY A 51 -11.94 19.65 -3.29
C GLY A 51 -11.89 18.61 -2.16
N ASP A 52 -12.92 17.77 -2.09
CA ASP A 52 -13.01 16.68 -1.10
C ASP A 52 -12.18 15.45 -1.47
N ARG A 53 -11.63 15.40 -2.69
CA ARG A 53 -10.83 14.27 -3.16
C ARG A 53 -9.40 14.36 -2.66
N THR A 54 -8.93 13.32 -1.99
CA THR A 54 -7.50 13.13 -1.67
C THR A 54 -6.98 11.95 -2.46
N CYS A 55 -5.91 12.16 -3.22
CA CYS A 55 -5.16 11.10 -3.87
C CYS A 55 -3.75 11.02 -3.30
N ARG A 56 -3.25 9.80 -3.11
CA ARG A 56 -1.88 9.55 -2.67
C ARG A 56 -1.23 8.52 -3.58
N GLN A 57 -0.01 8.80 -3.99
CA GLN A 57 0.88 7.81 -4.58
C GLN A 57 1.55 7.03 -3.45
N MET A 58 1.81 5.75 -3.68
CA MET A 58 2.47 4.88 -2.73
C MET A 58 3.55 4.10 -3.46
N HIS A 59 4.79 4.22 -2.99
CA HIS A 59 5.88 3.34 -3.38
C HIS A 59 5.82 2.08 -2.52
N VAL A 60 5.79 0.92 -3.19
CA VAL A 60 5.74 -0.39 -2.56
C VAL A 60 6.93 -1.21 -3.03
N VAL A 61 7.76 -1.65 -2.11
CA VAL A 61 8.84 -2.61 -2.38
C VAL A 61 8.40 -3.97 -1.86
N LEU A 62 8.03 -4.88 -2.76
CA LEU A 62 7.73 -6.27 -2.43
C LEU A 62 8.99 -7.11 -2.51
N SER A 63 9.29 -7.86 -1.47
CA SER A 63 10.45 -8.74 -1.38
C SER A 63 10.02 -10.17 -1.06
N ALA A 64 10.47 -11.13 -1.87
CA ALA A 64 10.25 -12.55 -1.65
C ALA A 64 11.38 -13.38 -2.27
N LYS A 65 11.87 -14.40 -1.55
CA LYS A 65 12.90 -15.35 -2.04
C LYS A 65 14.15 -14.66 -2.66
N GLY A 66 14.60 -13.55 -2.08
CA GLY A 66 15.77 -12.80 -2.58
C GLY A 66 15.51 -11.97 -3.84
N GLN A 67 14.27 -11.91 -4.32
CA GLN A 67 13.84 -11.02 -5.40
C GLN A 67 13.02 -9.86 -4.83
N SER A 68 13.15 -8.70 -5.45
CA SER A 68 12.32 -7.53 -5.14
C SER A 68 11.58 -7.03 -6.38
N MET A 69 10.40 -6.44 -6.15
CA MET A 69 9.58 -5.78 -7.16
C MET A 69 9.07 -4.47 -6.61
N ASN A 70 9.26 -3.40 -7.38
CA ASN A 70 8.77 -2.07 -7.02
C ASN A 70 7.44 -1.81 -7.73
N LEU A 71 6.46 -1.32 -6.98
CA LEU A 71 5.16 -0.90 -7.49
C LEU A 71 4.90 0.54 -7.05
N ASN A 72 4.29 1.33 -7.92
CA ASN A 72 3.86 2.70 -7.62
C ASN A 72 2.35 2.87 -7.89
N PRO A 73 1.47 2.19 -7.15
CA PRO A 73 0.03 2.43 -7.23
C PRO A 73 -0.35 3.83 -6.73
N GLN A 74 -1.43 4.37 -7.30
CA GLN A 74 -2.11 5.55 -6.78
C GLN A 74 -3.43 5.13 -6.14
N PHE A 75 -3.76 5.74 -5.01
CA PHE A 75 -5.03 5.55 -4.31
C PHE A 75 -5.73 6.88 -4.14
N CYS A 76 -7.05 6.90 -4.25
CA CYS A 76 -7.84 8.09 -3.99
C CYS A 76 -9.01 7.78 -3.06
N ARG A 77 -9.41 8.75 -2.26
CA ARG A 77 -10.64 8.74 -1.45
C ARG A 77 -11.36 10.08 -1.59
N GLU A 78 -12.67 10.06 -1.37
CA GLU A 78 -13.52 11.25 -1.24
C GLU A 78 -13.83 11.47 0.24
N GLY A 79 -13.50 12.65 0.78
CA GLY A 79 -13.67 12.96 2.20
C GLY A 79 -13.02 11.93 3.13
N ALA A 80 -13.81 11.41 4.07
CA ALA A 80 -13.43 10.33 5.00
C ALA A 80 -13.80 8.92 4.47
N GLY A 81 -14.09 8.80 3.17
CA GLY A 81 -14.43 7.53 2.54
C GLY A 81 -13.24 6.57 2.36
N ASN A 82 -13.51 5.41 1.78
CA ASN A 82 -12.52 4.36 1.57
C ASN A 82 -11.51 4.72 0.48
N TRP A 83 -10.26 4.30 0.67
CA TRP A 83 -9.23 4.34 -0.36
C TRP A 83 -9.54 3.37 -1.51
N VAL A 84 -9.45 3.87 -2.74
CA VAL A 84 -9.65 3.11 -3.97
C VAL A 84 -8.38 3.17 -4.82
N MET A 85 -7.83 2.01 -5.16
CA MET A 85 -6.70 1.92 -6.10
C MET A 85 -7.15 2.41 -7.47
N GLN A 86 -6.39 3.34 -8.05
CA GLN A 86 -6.62 3.84 -9.39
C GLN A 86 -5.93 2.92 -10.39
N LYS A 87 -6.64 2.54 -11.45
CA LYS A 87 -6.03 1.82 -12.57
C LYS A 87 -5.13 2.81 -13.32
N LYS A 88 -3.89 2.44 -13.59
CA LYS A 88 -3.07 3.16 -14.56
C LYS A 88 -3.62 2.85 -15.96
N HIS A 89 -3.89 3.89 -16.73
CA HIS A 89 -4.27 3.80 -18.15
C HIS A 89 -3.03 3.54 -19.01
#